data_AF-A0A7K3D129-F1
#
_entry.id   AF-A0A7K3D129-F1
#
_cell.length_a   1.000
_cell.length_b   1.000
_cell.length_c   1.000
_cell.angle_alpha   90.00
_cell.angle_beta   90.00
_cell.angle_gamma   90.00
#
_symmetry.space_group_name_H-M   'P 1'
#
loop_
_entity.id
_entity.type
_entity.pdbx_description
1 polymer ?
#
loop_
_entity_poly.entity_id
_entity_poly.type
_entity_poly.pdbx_seq_one_letter_code
_entity_poly.pdbx_strand_id
1 'polypeptide(L)' 'TDAPFLTPAPYRGRPNAPYLIPVTVRAMADIRGIDEDAMATAVSANTARAFAY' A
#
# COMPACT_ATOMS: atom_id res chain seq x y z
N THR A 1 -2.14 -5.35 3.28
CA THR A 1 -2.83 -4.70 4.41
C THR A 1 -2.67 -5.43 5.71
N ASP A 2 -2.35 -6.73 5.69
CA ASP A 2 -2.49 -7.58 6.89
C ASP A 2 -3.94 -7.63 7.39
N ALA A 3 -4.90 -7.56 6.46
CA ALA A 3 -6.31 -7.64 6.78
C ALA A 3 -6.66 -8.99 7.44
N PRO A 4 -7.50 -8.99 8.48
CA PRO A 4 -8.36 -7.89 8.95
C PRO A 4 -7.73 -6.91 9.95
N PHE A 5 -6.42 -6.99 10.21
CA PHE A 5 -5.71 -6.22 11.23
C PHE A 5 -5.06 -4.93 10.68
N LEU A 6 -4.56 -4.09 11.58
CA LEU A 6 -3.69 -2.93 11.27
C LEU A 6 -4.25 -1.91 10.27
N THR A 7 -5.51 -1.53 10.46
CA THR A 7 -6.18 -0.55 9.59
C THR A 7 -5.46 0.80 9.55
N PRO A 8 -5.12 1.32 8.37
CA PRO A 8 -4.41 2.60 8.25
C PRO A 8 -5.27 3.77 8.72
N ALA A 9 -4.62 4.86 9.13
CA ALA A 9 -5.31 6.13 9.41
C ALA A 9 -5.92 6.69 8.11
N PRO A 10 -7.10 7.35 8.15
CA PRO A 10 -7.88 7.71 9.34
C PRO A 10 -8.85 6.61 9.83
N TYR A 11 -8.81 5.40 9.27
CA TYR A 11 -9.80 4.33 9.53
C TYR A 11 -9.44 3.40 10.70
N ARG A 12 -8.49 3.79 11.57
CA ARG A 12 -8.08 3.00 12.74
C ARG A 12 -9.28 2.62 13.61
N GLY A 13 -9.26 1.41 14.16
CA GLY A 13 -10.33 0.86 15.00
C GLY A 13 -11.47 0.15 14.24
N ARG A 14 -11.44 0.13 12.91
CA ARG A 14 -12.32 -0.68 12.04
C ARG A 14 -11.55 -1.86 11.46
N PRO A 15 -12.17 -2.95 10.98
CA PRO A 15 -11.47 -4.01 10.27
C PRO A 15 -10.75 -3.49 9.02
N ASN A 16 -9.54 -3.99 8.78
CA ASN A 16 -8.80 -3.65 7.57
C ASN A 16 -9.27 -4.51 6.39
N ALA A 17 -9.06 -4.01 5.18
CA ALA A 17 -9.44 -4.72 3.96
C ALA A 17 -8.59 -4.24 2.77
N PRO A 18 -8.44 -5.06 1.71
CA PRO A 18 -7.60 -4.73 0.55
C PRO A 18 -7.93 -3.40 -0.12
N TYR A 19 -9.18 -2.92 -0.05
CA TYR A 19 -9.55 -1.62 -0.62
C TYR A 19 -8.86 -0.42 0.06
N LEU A 20 -8.23 -0.63 1.24
CA LEU A 20 -7.46 0.39 1.96
C LEU A 20 -5.97 0.43 1.58
N ILE A 21 -5.49 -0.47 0.71
CA ILE A 21 -4.09 -0.46 0.22
C ILE A 21 -3.66 0.91 -0.32
N PRO A 22 -4.47 1.64 -1.12
CA PRO A 22 -4.05 2.94 -1.66
C PRO A 22 -3.67 3.96 -0.57
N VAL A 23 -4.26 3.88 0.63
CA VAL A 23 -3.91 4.75 1.75
C VAL A 23 -2.47 4.55 2.18
N THR A 24 -2.03 3.29 2.28
CA THR A 24 -0.64 2.95 2.62
C THR A 24 0.31 3.32 1.49
N VAL A 25 -0.06 3.07 0.24
CA VAL A 25 0.77 3.41 -0.93
C VAL A 25 1.04 4.91 -1.01
N ARG A 26 0.01 5.76 -0.82
CA ARG A 26 0.17 7.22 -0.76
C ARG A 26 1.12 7.65 0.35
N ALA A 27 0.93 7.14 1.55
CA ALA A 27 1.82 7.45 2.67
C ALA A 27 3.28 7.03 2.39
N MET A 28 3.50 5.90 1.72
CA MET A 28 4.85 5.48 1.30
C MET A 28 5.44 6.43 0.25
N ALA A 29 4.63 6.88 -0.72
CA ALA A 29 5.04 7.82 -1.76
C ALA A 29 5.46 9.17 -1.15
N ASP A 30 4.66 9.71 -0.22
CA ASP A 30 4.95 10.93 0.52
C ASP A 30 6.28 10.83 1.29
N ILE A 31 6.48 9.73 2.02
CA ILE A 31 7.73 9.48 2.78
C ILE A 31 8.95 9.41 1.85
N ARG A 32 8.77 8.93 0.62
CA ARG A 32 9.84 8.82 -0.38
C ARG A 32 9.99 10.04 -1.27
N GLY A 33 9.07 11.00 -1.21
CA GLY A 33 9.08 12.17 -2.08
C GLY A 33 8.91 11.83 -3.57
N ILE A 34 8.15 10.78 -3.88
CA ILE A 34 7.83 10.38 -5.26
C ILE A 34 6.32 10.39 -5.50
N ASP A 35 5.94 10.33 -6.77
CA ASP A 35 4.53 10.26 -7.17
C ASP A 35 3.87 8.92 -6.78
N GLU A 36 2.55 8.94 -6.53
CA GLU A 36 1.76 7.75 -6.19
C GLU A 36 1.85 6.68 -7.29
N ASP A 37 1.76 7.07 -8.57
CA ASP A 37 1.82 6.14 -9.69
C ASP A 37 3.21 5.50 -9.82
N ALA A 38 4.25 6.28 -9.53
CA ALA A 38 5.63 5.77 -9.48
C ALA A 38 5.81 4.75 -8.36
N MET A 39 5.26 5.03 -7.16
CA MET A 39 5.27 4.09 -6.04
C MET A 39 4.48 2.82 -6.36
N ALA A 40 3.28 2.94 -6.92
CA ALA A 40 2.44 1.81 -7.30
C ALA A 40 3.13 0.93 -8.36
N THR A 41 3.73 1.54 -9.37
CA THR A 41 4.51 0.85 -10.42
C THR A 41 5.68 0.08 -9.81
N ALA A 42 6.45 0.71 -8.91
CA ALA A 42 7.57 0.08 -8.24
C ALA A 42 7.14 -1.10 -7.36
N VAL A 43 6.05 -0.96 -6.61
CA VAL A 43 5.48 -2.05 -5.79
C VAL A 43 5.03 -3.22 -6.67
N SER A 44 4.32 -2.94 -7.76
CA SER A 44 3.85 -3.96 -8.71
C SER A 44 5.03 -4.73 -9.34
N ALA A 45 6.02 -4.01 -9.88
CA ALA A 45 7.20 -4.62 -10.50
C ALA A 45 8.03 -5.45 -9.51
N ASN A 46 8.16 -4.97 -8.26
CA ASN A 46 8.83 -5.74 -7.21
C ASN A 46 8.07 -7.00 -6.82
N THR A 47 6.73 -6.93 -6.79
CA THR A 47 5.87 -8.08 -6.47
C THR A 47 5.97 -9.14 -7.57
N ALA A 48 5.87 -8.73 -8.85
CA ALA A 48 6.07 -9.61 -10.00
C ALA A 48 7.44 -10.31 -9.95
N ARG A 49 8.52 -9.57 -9.68
CA ARG A 49 9.87 -10.13 -9.55
C ARG A 49 10.00 -11.10 -8.37
N ALA A 50 9.40 -10.78 -7.22
CA ALA A 50 9.54 -11.59 -6.00
C ALA A 50 8.73 -12.89 -6.07
N PHE A 51 7.57 -12.87 -6.71
CA PHE A 51 6.65 -14.00 -6.80
C PHE A 51 6.63 -14.69 -8.18
N ALA A 52 7.41 -14.19 -9.13
CA ALA A 52 7.55 -14.70 -10.49
C ALA A 52 6.19 -14.86 -11.23
N TYR A 53 5.39 -13.78 -11.29
CA TYR A 53 4.18 -13.70 -12.11
C TYR A 53 4.18 -12.48 -13.04
#